data_AF-A0A933FFC1-F1
#
_entry.id   AF-A0A933FFC1-F1
#
_cell.length_a   1.000
_cell.length_b   1.000
_cell.length_c   1.000
_cell.angle_alpha   90.00
_cell.angle_beta   90.00
_cell.angle_gamma   90.00
#
_symmetry.space_group_name_H-M   'P 1'
#
loop_
_entity.id
_entity.type
_entity.pdbx_description
1 polymer ?
#
loop_
_entity_poly.entity_id
_entity_poly.type
_entity_poly.pdbx_seq_one_letter_code
_entity_poly.pdbx_strand_id
1 'polypeptide(L)' 'ESVLPHYIREGKSYLTVAVGCTGGHHRSVFVTHYLAKALQKAGYAVREFHRDIHR' A
#
# COMPACT_ATOMS: atom_id res chain seq x y z
N GLU A 1 -18.45 -0.80 3.22
CA GLU A 1 -17.59 -0.73 4.42
C GLU A 1 -16.15 -1.11 4.06
N SER A 2 -15.13 -0.54 4.70
CA SER A 2 -13.72 -0.88 4.44
C SER A 2 -13.33 -2.14 5.22
N VAL A 3 -12.51 -3.02 4.64
CA VAL A 3 -12.04 -4.25 5.31
C VAL A 3 -10.93 -4.01 6.33
N LEU A 4 -10.29 -2.83 6.31
CA LEU A 4 -9.13 -2.51 7.16
C LEU A 4 -9.40 -2.61 8.67
N PRO A 5 -10.54 -2.12 9.22
CA PRO A 5 -10.84 -2.27 10.64
C PRO A 5 -10.96 -3.72 11.08
N HIS A 6 -11.47 -4.60 10.20
CA HIS A 6 -11.58 -6.03 10.51
C HIS A 6 -10.21 -6.70 10.61
N TYR A 7 -9.27 -6.36 9.71
CA TYR A 7 -7.88 -6.85 9.78
C TYR A 7 -7.19 -6.46 11.09
N ILE A 8 -7.44 -5.23 11.57
CA ILE A 8 -6.91 -4.77 12.87
C ILE A 8 -7.55 -5.55 14.01
N ARG A 9 -8.87 -5.75 13.97
CA ARG A 9 -9.62 -6.47 15.02
C ARG A 9 -9.24 -7.96 15.10
N GLU A 10 -8.86 -8.57 13.98
CA GLU A 10 -8.30 -9.92 13.94
C GLU A 10 -6.86 -10.01 14.48
N GLY A 11 -6.21 -8.87 14.75
CA GLY A 11 -4.85 -8.84 15.29
C GLY A 11 -3.77 -9.16 14.25
N LYS A 12 -4.05 -8.99 12.95
CA LYS A 12 -3.04 -9.18 11.90
C LYS A 12 -1.95 -8.13 12.03
N SER A 13 -0.70 -8.58 12.13
CA SER A 13 0.45 -7.67 12.29
C SER A 13 0.72 -6.82 11.05
N TYR A 14 0.46 -7.37 9.85
CA TYR A 14 0.72 -6.70 8.59
C TYR A 14 -0.35 -7.04 7.55
N LEU A 15 -0.68 -6.05 6.72
CA LEU A 15 -1.43 -6.21 5.48
C LEU A 15 -0.57 -5.68 4.34
N THR A 16 -0.19 -6.54 3.40
CA THR A 16 0.60 -6.15 2.23
C THR A 16 -0.33 -6.00 1.03
N VAL A 17 -0.34 -4.82 0.41
CA VAL A 17 -1.07 -4.54 -0.84
C VAL A 17 -0.07 -4.33 -1.96
N ALA A 18 -0.10 -5.20 -2.97
CA ALA A 18 0.78 -5.11 -4.13
C ALA A 18 0.07 -4.44 -5.32
N VAL A 19 0.74 -3.46 -5.93
CA VAL A 19 0.25 -2.79 -7.15
C VAL A 19 1.25 -3.01 -8.27
N GLY A 20 0.78 -3.59 -9.38
CA GLY A 20 1.63 -3.94 -10.53
C GLY A 20 1.32 -3.11 -11.76
N CYS A 21 2.36 -2.78 -12.52
CA CYS A 21 2.25 -2.38 -13.92
C CYS A 21 3.34 -3.10 -14.71
N THR A 22 3.26 -3.12 -16.05
CA THR A 22 4.16 -3.93 -16.90
C THR A 22 5.65 -3.75 -16.55
N GLY A 23 6.11 -2.51 -16.40
CA GLY A 23 7.52 -2.22 -16.11
C GLY A 23 7.83 -1.92 -14.64
N GLY A 24 6.82 -1.76 -13.77
CA GLY A 24 7.09 -1.47 -12.35
C GLY A 24 7.60 -0.06 -12.00
N HIS A 25 7.87 0.82 -12.97
CA HIS A 25 8.52 2.13 -12.73
C HIS A 25 7.60 3.37 -12.73
N HIS A 26 6.42 3.31 -13.35
CA HIS A 26 5.57 4.50 -13.56
C HIS A 26 4.23 4.40 -12.83
N ARG A 27 3.30 3.60 -13.37
CA ARG A 27 1.90 3.54 -12.89
C ARG A 27 1.81 2.91 -11.50
N SER A 28 2.49 1.78 -11.29
CA SER A 28 2.52 1.13 -9.96
C SER A 28 3.14 2.03 -8.90
N VAL A 29 4.23 2.73 -9.23
CA VAL A 29 4.91 3.65 -8.30
C VAL A 29 3.95 4.77 -7.87
N PHE A 30 3.34 5.44 -8.84
CA PHE A 30 2.40 6.52 -8.57
C PHE A 30 1.20 6.07 -7.74
N VAL A 31 0.55 4.96 -8.12
CA VAL A 31 -0.63 4.45 -7.43
C VAL A 31 -0.30 4.00 -6.00
N THR A 32 0.83 3.30 -5.80
CA THR A 32 1.28 2.90 -4.46
C THR A 32 1.52 4.13 -3.57
N HIS A 33 2.17 5.16 -4.10
CA HIS A 33 2.45 6.38 -3.34
C HIS A 33 1.18 7.15 -2.98
N TYR A 34 0.24 7.26 -3.92
CA TYR A 34 -1.07 7.87 -3.69
C TYR A 34 -1.86 7.12 -2.61
N LEU A 35 -1.90 5.79 -2.68
CA LEU A 35 -2.59 4.95 -1.71
C LEU A 35 -1.95 5.08 -0.32
N ALA A 36 -0.62 5.06 -0.23
CA ALA A 36 0.09 5.23 1.03
C ALA A 36 -0.25 6.56 1.70
N LYS A 37 -0.24 7.67 0.95
CA LYS A 37 -0.64 8.98 1.47
C LYS A 37 -2.11 9.01 1.92
N ALA A 38 -3.02 8.41 1.18
CA ALA A 38 -4.44 8.36 1.55
C ALA A 38 -4.65 7.58 2.85
N LEU A 39 -4.00 6.43 3.01
CA LEU A 39 -4.10 5.59 4.21
C LEU A 39 -3.43 6.24 5.43
N GLN A 40 -2.29 6.92 5.24
CA GLN A 40 -1.65 7.70 6.30
C GLN A 40 -2.56 8.84 6.77
N LYS A 41 -3.21 9.56 5.84
CA LYS A 41 -4.20 10.60 6.19
C LYS A 41 -5.40 10.03 6.94
N ALA A 42 -5.77 8.78 6.68
CA ALA A 42 -6.82 8.08 7.41
C ALA A 42 -6.35 7.52 8.77
N GLY A 43 -5.10 7.75 9.18
CA GLY A 43 -4.56 7.37 10.49
C GLY A 43 -3.91 5.99 10.55
N TYR A 44 -3.72 5.32 9.42
CA TYR A 44 -3.06 4.00 9.39
C TYR A 44 -1.54 4.14 9.32
N ALA A 45 -0.83 3.26 10.03
CA ALA A 45 0.61 3.08 9.86
C ALA A 45 0.89 2.37 8.53
N VAL A 46 1.58 3.04 7.60
CA VAL A 46 1.84 2.50 6.26
C VAL A 46 3.30 2.70 5.87
N ARG A 47 3.90 1.65 5.32
CA ARG A 47 5.20 1.66 4.66
C ARG A 47 5.01 1.38 3.18
N GLU A 48 5.57 2.23 2.32
CA GLU A 48 5.62 1.99 0.87
C GLU A 48 6.94 1.32 0.46
N PHE A 49 6.90 0.53 -0.62
CA PHE A 49 8.05 -0.16 -1.20
C PHE A 49 7.84 -0.32 -2.71
N HIS A 50 8.87 0.01 -3.50
CA HIS A 50 8.84 -0.09 -4.96
C HIS A 50 9.87 -1.11 -5.44
N ARG A 51 9.43 -2.35 -5.68
CA ARG A 51 10.30 -3.49 -5.99
C ARG A 51 11.24 -3.22 -7.18
N ASP A 52 10.70 -2.68 -8.25
CA ASP A 52 11.40 -2.59 -9.54
C ASP A 52 12.04 -1.21 -9.78
N ILE A 53 11.94 -0.24 -8.87
CA ILE A 53 12.39 1.15 -9.12
C ILE A 53 13.91 1.30 -9.31
N HIS A 54 14.70 0.37 -8.78
CA HIS A 54 16.16 0.36 -8.83
C HIS A 54 16.72 -0.76 -9.71
N ARG A 55 15.85 -1.47 -10.43
CA ARG A 55 16.25 -2.54 -11.35
C ARG A 55 16.41 -1.99 -12.76
#